data_AF-A0A0Q7JAQ8-F1
#
_entry.id   AF-A0A0Q7JAQ8-F1
#
_cell.length_a   1.000
_cell.length_b   1.000
_cell.length_c   1.000
_cell.angle_alpha   90.00
_cell.angle_beta   90.00
_cell.angle_gamma   90.00
#
_symmetry.space_group_name_H-M   'P 1'
#
loop_
_entity.id
_entity.type
_entity.pdbx_description
1 polymer ?
#
loop_
_entity_poly.entity_id
_entity_poly.type
_entity_poly.pdbx_seq_one_letter_code
_entity_poly.pdbx_strand_id
1 'polypeptide(L)'
;MVRKAVIYSIVLFLIIWPIYQLVQILGPHKEEHDATHLLYQVALFQMELLKSYLEEAAQSKDTAGLDAVGQALYSASYTHERMVLAVGGSEYLTSLDSMTQLTQYLKRLQVGGERMLKPDEIQTLKEVWVQYKSLYDLYEKLMASNGDIVSSQNTKLTELDRNLTSFIRKKALQ
;
A
#
# COMPACT_ATOMS: atom_id res chain seq x y z
N MET A 1 -47.96 -22.69 39.02
CA MET A 1 -47.10 -21.49 38.92
C MET A 1 -45.83 -21.75 38.09
N VAL A 2 -45.17 -22.89 38.27
CA VAL A 2 -43.92 -23.28 37.55
C VAL A 2 -44.00 -23.12 36.02
N ARG A 3 -45.07 -23.59 35.38
CA ARG A 3 -45.23 -23.51 33.91
C ARG A 3 -45.28 -22.07 33.38
N LYS A 4 -45.87 -21.13 34.12
CA LYS A 4 -45.91 -19.71 33.74
C LYS A 4 -44.52 -19.07 33.91
N ALA A 5 -43.80 -19.41 34.98
CA ALA A 5 -42.44 -18.92 35.21
C ALA A 5 -41.45 -19.38 34.12
N VAL A 6 -41.55 -20.64 33.67
CA VAL A 6 -40.75 -21.17 32.55
C VAL A 6 -41.04 -20.42 31.26
N ILE A 7 -42.32 -20.19 30.94
CA ILE A 7 -42.71 -19.44 29.73
C ILE A 7 -42.17 -17.99 29.78
N TYR A 8 -42.31 -17.31 30.91
CA TYR A 8 -41.78 -15.94 31.05
C TYR A 8 -40.25 -15.88 30.92
N SER A 9 -39.53 -16.87 31.46
CA SER A 9 -38.07 -16.94 31.32
C SER A 9 -37.63 -17.15 29.87
N ILE A 10 -38.34 -17.99 29.10
CA ILE A 10 -38.07 -18.22 27.68
C ILE A 10 -38.31 -16.94 26.86
N VAL A 11 -39.43 -16.25 27.13
CA VAL A 11 -39.76 -14.99 26.43
C VAL A 11 -38.72 -13.90 26.75
N LEU A 12 -38.30 -13.79 28.01
CA LEU A 12 -37.26 -12.83 28.40
C LEU A 12 -35.94 -13.11 27.67
N PHE A 13 -35.54 -14.37 27.58
CA PHE A 13 -34.33 -14.78 26.88
C PHE A 13 -34.39 -14.48 25.37
N LEU A 14 -35.54 -14.73 24.74
CA LEU A 14 -35.78 -14.42 23.33
C LEU A 14 -35.77 -12.93 23.00
N ILE A 15 -35.96 -12.05 23.98
CA ILE A 15 -35.87 -10.60 23.80
C ILE A 15 -34.45 -10.10 24.08
N ILE A 16 -33.80 -10.60 25.15
CA ILE A 16 -32.46 -10.17 25.53
C ILE A 16 -31.42 -10.59 24.48
N TRP A 17 -31.55 -11.80 23.91
CA TRP A 17 -30.63 -12.32 22.91
C TRP A 17 -30.47 -11.45 21.65
N PRO A 18 -31.56 -11.07 20.93
CA PRO A 18 -31.45 -10.20 19.75
C PRO A 18 -31.03 -8.77 20.10
N ILE A 19 -31.37 -8.26 21.30
CA ILE A 19 -30.88 -6.96 21.76
C ILE A 19 -29.36 -7.01 21.95
N TYR A 20 -28.83 -8.08 22.52
CA TYR A 20 -27.39 -8.28 22.67
C TYR A 20 -26.67 -8.35 21.31
N GLN A 21 -27.24 -9.06 20.33
CA GLN A 21 -26.71 -9.08 18.96
C GLN A 21 -26.74 -7.69 18.31
N LEU A 22 -27.82 -6.92 18.50
CA LEU A 22 -27.92 -5.54 17.98
C LEU A 22 -26.87 -4.62 18.59
N VAL A 23 -26.61 -4.73 19.89
CA VAL A 23 -25.58 -3.94 20.57
C VAL A 23 -24.18 -4.35 20.12
N GLN A 24 -23.94 -5.63 19.81
CA GLN A 24 -22.66 -6.09 19.28
C GLN A 24 -22.43 -5.61 17.84
N ILE A 25 -23.47 -5.59 17.00
CA ILE A 25 -23.41 -5.06 15.62
C ILE A 25 -23.22 -3.54 15.62
N LEU A 26 -23.84 -2.83 16.57
CA LEU A 26 -23.71 -1.37 16.74
C LEU A 26 -22.49 -0.96 17.58
N GLY A 27 -21.79 -1.92 18.18
CA GLY A 27 -20.55 -1.69 18.91
C GLY A 27 -19.38 -1.49 17.94
N PRO A 28 -18.39 -0.65 18.29
CA PRO A 28 -17.23 -0.43 17.43
C PRO A 28 -16.49 -1.76 17.25
N HIS A 29 -16.43 -2.23 16.00
CA HIS A 29 -15.69 -3.43 15.61
C HIS A 29 -14.19 -3.15 15.76
N LYS A 30 -13.66 -3.37 16.96
CA LYS A 30 -12.24 -3.11 17.27
C LYS A 30 -11.26 -4.01 16.48
N GLU A 31 -11.68 -5.18 16.02
CA GLU A 31 -10.78 -6.13 15.35
C GLU A 31 -10.39 -5.73 13.92
N GLU A 32 -11.31 -5.13 13.15
CA GLU A 32 -11.08 -4.84 11.73
C GLU A 32 -10.16 -3.62 11.50
N HIS A 33 -10.27 -2.60 12.36
CA HIS A 33 -9.37 -1.46 12.35
C HIS A 33 -7.94 -1.84 12.75
N ASP A 34 -7.77 -2.78 13.69
CA ASP A 34 -6.43 -3.18 14.15
C ASP A 34 -5.67 -3.93 13.06
N ALA A 35 -6.34 -4.85 12.33
CA ALA A 35 -5.75 -5.56 11.21
C ALA A 35 -5.35 -4.64 10.05
N THR A 36 -6.20 -3.65 9.73
CA THR A 36 -5.95 -2.67 8.68
C THR A 36 -4.77 -1.75 9.03
N HIS A 37 -4.69 -1.33 10.29
CA HIS A 37 -3.59 -0.53 10.80
C HIS A 37 -2.26 -1.30 10.80
N LEU A 38 -2.26 -2.57 11.22
CA LEU A 38 -1.09 -3.44 11.14
C LEU A 38 -0.65 -3.66 9.68
N LEU A 39 -1.59 -3.91 8.77
CA LEU A 39 -1.28 -4.04 7.34
C LEU A 39 -0.67 -2.76 6.76
N TYR A 40 -1.17 -1.60 7.17
CA TYR A 40 -0.59 -0.31 6.80
C TYR A 40 0.84 -0.15 7.34
N GLN A 41 1.13 -0.55 8.57
CA GLN A 41 2.50 -0.52 9.11
C GLN A 41 3.45 -1.41 8.29
N VAL A 42 3.00 -2.60 7.91
CA VAL A 42 3.78 -3.49 7.04
C VAL A 42 3.98 -2.85 5.67
N ALA A 43 2.92 -2.29 5.07
CA ALA A 43 3.03 -1.58 3.79
C ALA A 43 4.01 -0.41 3.88
N LEU A 44 3.91 0.44 4.90
CA LEU A 44 4.80 1.56 5.13
C LEU A 44 6.26 1.12 5.24
N PHE A 45 6.53 0.05 5.99
CA PHE A 45 7.88 -0.51 6.09
C PHE A 45 8.41 -1.02 4.74
N GLN A 46 7.59 -1.74 3.96
CA GLN A 46 8.01 -2.19 2.62
C GLN A 46 8.26 -1.00 1.67
N MET A 47 7.45 0.05 1.77
CA MET A 47 7.64 1.29 1.01
C MET A 47 8.94 2.00 1.39
N GLU A 48 9.31 1.97 2.67
CA GLU A 48 10.56 2.52 3.19
C GLU A 48 11.77 1.73 2.68
N LEU A 49 11.72 0.39 2.74
CA LEU A 49 12.78 -0.45 2.19
C LEU A 49 12.99 -0.17 0.71
N LEU A 50 11.90 -0.09 -0.07
CA LEU A 50 11.98 0.26 -1.49
C LEU A 50 12.62 1.63 -1.71
N LYS A 51 12.31 2.64 -0.88
CA LYS A 51 12.96 3.96 -0.94
C LYS A 51 14.48 3.84 -0.80
N SER A 52 14.93 3.07 0.19
CA SER A 52 16.36 2.84 0.44
C SER A 52 17.04 2.09 -0.71
N TYR A 53 16.43 1.03 -1.22
CA TYR A 53 17.00 0.31 -2.37
C TYR A 53 17.04 1.16 -3.64
N LEU A 54 16.05 2.04 -3.87
CA LEU A 54 16.08 2.99 -4.97
C LEU A 54 17.21 4.01 -4.84
N GLU A 55 17.56 4.42 -3.61
CA GLU A 55 18.70 5.30 -3.33
C GLU A 55 20.03 4.62 -3.69
N GLU A 56 20.18 3.34 -3.35
CA GLU A 56 21.34 2.54 -3.69
C GLU A 56 21.45 2.33 -5.21
N ALA A 57 20.35 1.96 -5.86
CA ALA A 57 20.33 1.77 -7.31
C ALA A 57 20.60 3.04 -8.11
N ALA A 58 20.20 4.21 -7.61
CA ALA A 58 20.55 5.51 -8.18
C ALA A 58 22.07 5.78 -8.18
N GLN A 59 22.84 5.01 -7.41
CA GLN A 59 24.29 5.05 -7.32
C GLN A 59 24.97 3.82 -7.95
N SER A 60 24.19 2.84 -8.42
CA SER A 60 24.72 1.63 -9.04
C SER A 60 25.44 1.93 -10.36
N LYS A 61 26.46 1.13 -10.66
CA LYS A 61 27.21 1.20 -11.92
C LYS A 61 26.71 0.20 -12.95
N ASP A 62 26.02 -0.84 -12.51
CA ASP A 62 25.57 -1.96 -13.35
C ASP A 62 24.14 -2.41 -13.01
N THR A 63 23.61 -3.25 -13.88
CA THR A 63 22.26 -3.81 -13.78
C THR A 63 22.12 -4.89 -12.70
N ALA A 64 23.23 -5.43 -12.15
CA ALA A 64 23.18 -6.38 -11.05
C ALA A 64 22.75 -5.69 -9.75
N GLY A 65 23.15 -4.43 -9.55
CA GLY A 65 22.67 -3.59 -8.45
C GLY A 65 21.16 -3.28 -8.46
N LEU A 66 20.41 -3.73 -9.48
CA LEU A 66 18.95 -3.54 -9.56
C LEU A 66 18.16 -4.72 -9.00
N ASP A 67 18.78 -5.87 -8.73
CA ASP A 67 18.07 -7.08 -8.27
C ASP A 67 17.38 -6.86 -6.93
N ALA A 68 18.07 -6.20 -5.99
CA ALA A 68 17.51 -5.86 -4.69
C ALA A 68 16.30 -4.91 -4.82
N VAL A 69 16.37 -3.94 -5.74
CA VAL A 69 15.23 -3.05 -6.04
C VAL A 69 14.06 -3.85 -6.59
N GLY A 70 14.30 -4.79 -7.51
CA GLY A 70 13.24 -5.63 -8.08
C GLY A 70 12.49 -6.42 -7.02
N GLN A 71 13.20 -7.00 -6.05
CA GLN A 71 12.59 -7.73 -4.92
C GLN A 71 11.83 -6.80 -3.98
N ALA A 72 12.42 -5.67 -3.59
CA ALA A 72 11.78 -4.67 -2.75
C ALA A 72 10.51 -4.10 -3.41
N LEU A 73 10.57 -3.85 -4.72
CA LEU A 73 9.46 -3.32 -5.50
C LEU A 73 8.31 -4.32 -5.58
N TYR A 74 8.61 -5.60 -5.81
CA TYR A 74 7.60 -6.65 -5.77
C TYR A 74 6.92 -6.72 -4.38
N SER A 75 7.71 -6.74 -3.31
CA SER A 75 7.20 -6.82 -1.94
C SER A 75 6.33 -5.61 -1.57
N ALA A 76 6.80 -4.40 -1.89
CA ALA A 76 6.07 -3.16 -1.64
C ALA A 76 4.77 -3.11 -2.46
N SER A 77 4.82 -3.42 -3.76
CA SER A 77 3.63 -3.45 -4.64
C SER A 77 2.60 -4.45 -4.15
N TYR A 78 3.03 -5.67 -3.84
CA TYR A 78 2.13 -6.71 -3.35
C TYR A 78 1.45 -6.30 -2.04
N THR A 79 2.23 -5.79 -1.09
CA THR A 79 1.70 -5.38 0.22
C THR A 79 0.75 -4.19 0.10
N HIS A 80 1.08 -3.22 -0.75
CA HIS A 80 0.22 -2.09 -1.03
C HIS A 80 -1.09 -2.51 -1.72
N GLU A 81 -1.06 -3.43 -2.69
CA GLU A 81 -2.28 -3.97 -3.29
C GLU A 81 -3.19 -4.65 -2.26
N ARG A 82 -2.62 -5.39 -1.29
CA ARG A 82 -3.39 -5.94 -0.17
C ARG A 82 -4.00 -4.86 0.68
N MET A 83 -3.28 -3.76 0.91
CA MET A 83 -3.81 -2.59 1.62
C MET A 83 -4.99 -1.97 0.87
N VAL A 84 -4.87 -1.77 -0.44
CA VAL A 84 -5.96 -1.25 -1.30
C VAL A 84 -7.20 -2.12 -1.17
N LEU A 85 -7.04 -3.45 -1.22
CA LEU A 85 -8.16 -4.38 -1.03
C LEU A 85 -8.78 -4.29 0.37
N ALA A 86 -7.95 -4.19 1.42
CA ALA A 86 -8.41 -4.12 2.80
C ALA A 86 -9.25 -2.86 3.10
N VAL A 87 -8.95 -1.73 2.45
CA VAL A 87 -9.71 -0.48 2.62
C VAL A 87 -10.96 -0.36 1.74
N GLY A 88 -11.29 -1.41 0.96
CA GLY A 88 -12.46 -1.41 0.08
C GLY A 88 -12.18 -1.11 -1.40
N GLY A 89 -10.92 -1.12 -1.82
CA GLY A 89 -10.51 -1.04 -3.23
C GLY A 89 -9.99 0.32 -3.69
N SER A 90 -9.79 0.44 -5.01
CA SER A 90 -9.15 1.60 -5.65
C SER A 90 -9.94 2.90 -5.55
N GLU A 91 -11.22 2.82 -5.18
CA GLU A 91 -12.07 3.99 -4.93
C GLU A 91 -11.66 4.72 -3.62
N TYR A 92 -11.09 3.98 -2.67
CA TYR A 92 -10.72 4.49 -1.34
C TYR A 92 -9.22 4.74 -1.18
N LEU A 93 -8.38 4.01 -1.91
CA LEU A 93 -6.92 4.17 -1.91
C LEU A 93 -6.33 4.00 -3.32
N THR A 94 -5.46 4.93 -3.71
CA THR A 94 -4.71 4.90 -4.97
C THR A 94 -3.93 3.59 -5.11
N SER A 95 -3.99 2.91 -6.25
CA SER A 95 -3.35 1.60 -6.49
C SER A 95 -1.85 1.62 -6.86
N LEU A 96 -1.25 2.80 -6.97
CA LEU A 96 0.17 3.05 -7.28
C LEU A 96 0.66 2.40 -8.59
N ASP A 97 0.12 2.84 -9.72
CA ASP A 97 0.48 2.34 -11.06
C ASP A 97 1.97 2.50 -11.39
N SER A 98 2.63 3.48 -10.75
CA SER A 98 4.06 3.73 -10.94
C SER A 98 4.92 2.53 -10.59
N MET A 99 4.51 1.69 -9.62
CA MET A 99 5.25 0.48 -9.24
C MET A 99 5.28 -0.55 -10.36
N THR A 100 4.16 -0.71 -11.07
CA THR A 100 4.08 -1.59 -12.23
C THR A 100 4.96 -1.07 -13.36
N GLN A 101 4.91 0.23 -13.65
CA GLN A 101 5.74 0.82 -14.69
C GLN A 101 7.24 0.71 -14.34
N LEU A 102 7.59 0.95 -13.09
CA LEU A 102 8.98 0.82 -12.62
C LEU A 102 9.47 -0.62 -12.74
N THR A 103 8.63 -1.60 -12.39
CA THR A 103 8.96 -3.02 -12.54
C THR A 103 9.28 -3.37 -13.99
N GLN A 104 8.46 -2.89 -14.93
CA GLN A 104 8.67 -3.10 -16.36
C GLN A 104 9.96 -2.42 -16.84
N TYR A 105 10.22 -1.20 -16.37
CA TYR A 105 11.43 -0.46 -16.70
C TYR A 105 12.69 -1.17 -16.21
N LEU A 106 12.74 -1.60 -14.94
CA LEU A 106 13.88 -2.33 -14.37
C LEU A 106 14.14 -3.64 -15.14
N LYS A 107 13.08 -4.41 -15.43
CA LYS A 107 13.20 -5.62 -16.25
C LYS A 107 13.79 -5.31 -17.63
N ARG A 108 13.37 -4.22 -18.29
CA ARG A 108 13.91 -3.78 -19.59
C ARG A 108 15.41 -3.49 -19.49
N LEU A 109 15.87 -2.86 -18.41
CA LEU A 109 17.30 -2.58 -18.20
C LEU A 109 18.11 -3.89 -18.10
N GLN A 110 17.53 -4.91 -17.47
CA GLN A 110 18.15 -6.22 -17.21
C GLN A 110 18.01 -7.25 -18.35
N VAL A 111 17.25 -6.97 -19.43
CA VAL A 111 17.11 -7.91 -20.57
C VAL A 111 18.45 -8.30 -21.19
N GLY A 112 19.43 -7.39 -21.15
CA GLY A 112 20.79 -7.63 -21.65
C GLY A 112 21.72 -8.36 -20.66
N GLY A 113 21.21 -8.81 -19.50
CA GLY A 113 22.01 -9.38 -18.42
C GLY A 113 22.77 -8.32 -17.62
N GLU A 114 23.89 -8.73 -17.01
CA GLU A 114 24.79 -7.86 -16.26
C GLU A 114 25.58 -6.97 -17.21
N ARG A 115 25.26 -5.68 -17.21
CA ARG A 115 25.93 -4.67 -18.02
C ARG A 115 26.03 -3.37 -17.24
N MET A 116 26.95 -2.51 -17.65
CA MET A 116 27.01 -1.15 -17.14
C MET A 116 25.72 -0.39 -17.48
N LEU A 117 25.24 0.39 -16.52
CA LEU A 117 24.16 1.33 -16.73
C LEU A 117 24.69 2.53 -17.53
N LYS A 118 23.92 2.94 -18.54
CA LYS A 118 24.22 4.14 -19.32
C LYS A 118 24.01 5.38 -18.44
N PRO A 119 24.71 6.50 -18.70
CA PRO A 119 24.51 7.73 -17.94
C PRO A 119 23.04 8.18 -17.86
N ASP A 120 22.28 8.05 -18.95
CA ASP A 120 20.86 8.40 -19.00
C ASP A 120 19.97 7.46 -18.15
N GLU A 121 20.35 6.18 -18.02
CA GLU A 121 19.64 5.20 -17.20
C GLU A 121 19.87 5.50 -15.71
N ILE A 122 21.12 5.79 -15.34
CA ILE A 122 21.48 6.22 -13.98
C ILE A 122 20.73 7.51 -13.61
N GLN A 123 20.70 8.49 -14.52
CA GLN A 123 19.96 9.74 -14.30
C GLN A 123 18.46 9.48 -14.14
N THR A 124 17.90 8.56 -14.91
CA THR A 124 16.50 8.16 -14.77
C THR A 124 16.23 7.53 -13.40
N LEU A 125 17.10 6.62 -12.93
CA LEU A 125 16.95 6.01 -11.59
C LEU A 125 17.06 7.05 -10.47
N LYS A 126 17.93 8.04 -10.59
CA LYS A 126 18.01 9.18 -9.66
C LYS A 126 16.71 9.97 -9.61
N GLU A 127 16.13 10.28 -10.77
CA GLU A 127 14.87 11.02 -10.86
C GLU A 127 13.68 10.19 -10.33
N VAL A 128 13.68 8.87 -10.55
CA VAL A 128 12.71 7.95 -9.93
C VAL A 128 12.84 7.98 -8.41
N TRP A 129 14.06 7.85 -7.87
CA TRP A 129 14.29 7.88 -6.43
C TRP A 129 13.79 9.19 -5.79
N VAL A 130 14.09 10.34 -6.39
CA VAL A 130 13.63 11.65 -5.88
C VAL A 130 12.11 11.73 -5.85
N GLN A 131 11.42 11.33 -6.92
CA GLN A 131 9.96 11.34 -6.98
C GLN A 131 9.33 10.33 -6.02
N TYR A 132 9.91 9.13 -5.94
CA TYR A 132 9.46 8.09 -5.01
C TYR A 132 9.64 8.50 -3.55
N LYS A 133 10.72 9.22 -3.23
CA LYS A 133 10.92 9.80 -1.89
C LYS A 133 9.77 10.74 -1.51
N SER A 134 9.38 11.64 -2.42
CA SER A 134 8.22 12.51 -2.18
C SER A 134 6.91 11.73 -2.04
N LEU A 135 6.75 10.64 -2.79
CA LEU A 135 5.63 9.72 -2.67
C LEU A 135 5.61 9.05 -1.30
N TYR A 136 6.76 8.56 -0.82
CA TYR A 136 6.92 7.96 0.50
C TYR A 136 6.60 8.95 1.64
N ASP A 137 7.15 10.17 1.59
CA ASP A 137 6.96 11.19 2.64
C ASP A 137 5.48 11.60 2.80
N LEU A 138 4.68 11.38 1.75
CA LEU A 138 3.23 11.53 1.75
C LEU A 138 2.54 10.25 2.22
N TYR A 139 3.00 9.09 1.75
CA TYR A 139 2.50 7.78 2.13
C TYR A 139 2.57 7.55 3.64
N GLU A 140 3.63 8.03 4.32
CA GLU A 140 3.77 7.99 5.78
C GLU A 140 2.61 8.65 6.53
N LYS A 141 1.97 9.65 5.91
CA LYS A 141 0.89 10.45 6.47
C LYS A 141 -0.48 10.02 5.95
N LEU A 142 -0.56 8.91 5.23
CA LEU A 142 -1.75 8.45 4.53
C LEU A 142 -2.85 7.99 5.48
N MET A 143 -2.47 7.37 6.61
CA MET A 143 -3.42 6.88 7.62
C MET A 143 -3.47 7.81 8.83
N ALA A 144 -4.68 8.17 9.25
CA ALA A 144 -4.91 8.90 10.48
C ALA A 144 -4.82 7.99 11.72
N SER A 145 -4.70 8.58 12.91
CA SER A 145 -4.61 7.83 14.16
C SER A 145 -5.84 6.97 14.48
N ASN A 146 -6.97 7.21 13.81
CA ASN A 146 -8.19 6.41 13.93
C ASN A 146 -8.24 5.22 12.96
N GLY A 147 -7.21 5.03 12.11
CA GLY A 147 -7.14 3.96 11.12
C GLY A 147 -7.70 4.32 9.74
N ASP A 148 -8.31 5.49 9.59
CA ASP A 148 -8.89 5.91 8.31
C ASP A 148 -7.84 6.46 7.35
N ILE A 149 -8.07 6.25 6.05
CA ILE A 149 -7.28 6.88 4.99
C ILE A 149 -7.64 8.36 4.89
N VAL A 150 -6.62 9.22 4.98
CA VAL A 150 -6.78 10.66 4.85
C VAL A 150 -6.97 11.01 3.37
N SER A 151 -8.22 11.28 2.97
CA SER A 151 -8.61 11.56 1.58
C SER A 151 -7.77 12.65 0.89
N SER A 152 -7.41 13.72 1.61
CA SER A 152 -6.56 14.80 1.07
C SER A 152 -5.13 14.36 0.77
N GLN A 153 -4.59 13.42 1.55
CA GLN A 153 -3.28 12.82 1.27
C GLN A 153 -3.38 11.81 0.15
N ASN A 154 -4.43 10.98 0.09
CA ASN A 154 -4.66 10.05 -1.00
C ASN A 154 -4.79 10.77 -2.36
N THR A 155 -5.45 11.93 -2.40
CA THR A 155 -5.55 12.75 -3.62
C THR A 155 -4.18 13.21 -4.12
N LYS A 156 -3.33 13.69 -3.20
CA LYS A 156 -1.94 14.06 -3.52
C LYS A 156 -1.11 12.84 -3.94
N LEU A 157 -1.39 11.67 -3.34
CA LEU A 157 -0.70 10.42 -3.65
C LEU A 157 -1.01 10.00 -5.08
N THR A 158 -2.28 10.13 -5.50
CA THR A 158 -2.69 9.92 -6.89
C THR A 158 -1.93 10.83 -7.86
N GLU A 159 -1.75 12.10 -7.51
CA GLU A 159 -1.03 13.05 -8.37
C GLU A 159 0.45 12.68 -8.50
N LEU A 160 1.13 12.40 -7.39
CA LEU A 160 2.53 11.97 -7.39
C LEU A 160 2.72 10.65 -8.16
N ASP A 161 1.84 9.69 -7.95
CA ASP A 161 1.86 8.40 -8.67
C ASP A 161 1.67 8.58 -10.18
N ARG A 162 0.72 9.42 -10.61
CA ARG A 162 0.50 9.74 -12.03
C ARG A 162 1.71 10.42 -12.65
N ASN A 163 2.34 11.35 -11.94
CA ASN A 163 3.54 12.04 -12.40
C ASN A 163 4.69 11.06 -12.59
N LEU A 164 4.93 10.19 -11.59
CA LEU A 164 5.97 9.17 -11.66
C LEU A 164 5.70 8.14 -12.76
N THR A 165 4.46 7.67 -12.88
CA THR A 165 4.02 6.78 -13.97
C THR A 165 4.30 7.39 -15.34
N SER A 166 3.92 8.65 -15.55
CA SER A 166 4.11 9.35 -16.82
C SER A 166 5.61 9.55 -17.12
N PHE A 167 6.39 9.89 -16.11
CA PHE A 167 7.84 10.00 -16.20
C PHE A 167 8.50 8.70 -16.64
N ILE A 168 8.20 7.58 -15.95
CA ILE A 168 8.77 6.27 -16.26
C ILE A 168 8.36 5.83 -17.66
N ARG A 169 7.07 5.98 -18.03
CA ARG A 169 6.59 5.64 -19.38
C ARG A 169 7.34 6.40 -20.47
N LYS A 170 7.54 7.71 -20.29
CA LYS A 170 8.29 8.53 -21.24
C LYS A 170 9.72 8.01 -21.43
N LYS A 171 10.38 7.61 -20.34
CA LYS A 171 11.74 7.06 -20.36
C LYS A 171 11.80 5.62 -20.89
N ALA A 172 10.73 4.85 -20.73
CA ALA A 172 10.60 3.48 -21.24
C ALA A 172 10.24 3.41 -22.73
N LEU A 173 9.90 4.53 -23.37
CA LEU A 173 9.68 4.63 -24.82
C LEU A 173 10.91 5.17 -25.56
N GLN A 174 11.86 5.76 -24.83
CA GLN A 174 13.19 6.15 -25.31
C GLN A 174 14.15 4.97 -25.19
#